data_AF-A0A2E5KIY6-F1
#
_entry.id   AF-A0A2E5KIY6-F1
#
_cell.length_a   1.000
_cell.length_b   1.000
_cell.length_c   1.000
_cell.angle_alpha   90.00
_cell.angle_beta   90.00
_cell.angle_gamma   90.00
#
_symmetry.space_group_name_H-M   'P 1'
#
loop_
_entity.id
_entity.type
_entity.pdbx_description
1 polymer ?
#
loop_
_entity_poly.entity_id
_entity_poly.type
_entity_poly.pdbx_seq_one_letter_code
_entity_poly.pdbx_strand_id
1 'polypeptide(L)'
;MNIGIIVFPGTWSDRDCEFALSSFKNVKTFFIWHKESIPKNIDAVILPGGFSYGDHLRAGAIAQFSLVMKDVFQLNQKGSPIIGICNGFQILCEAGILPGALIRNKNLKFNCSFVNLKYKKSKKFTSSIPKNKILKIPISHGEGNYQADKNTLNMLKENDQIAFQYCSESGVINDDANPNGSVNNIAGIYNKNGNVLGMMPHPERSCSIDLGSEDGNLIFKSMIKSF
;
A
#
# COMPACT_ATOMS: atom_id res chain seq x y z
N MET A 1 17.75 3.63 -9.22
CA MET A 1 16.30 3.92 -9.18
C MET A 1 16.07 5.05 -8.20
N ASN A 2 15.44 6.13 -8.65
CA ASN A 2 15.05 7.27 -7.84
C ASN A 2 13.59 7.11 -7.42
N ILE A 3 13.32 7.13 -6.12
CA ILE A 3 11.98 6.92 -5.56
C ILE A 3 11.53 8.19 -4.85
N GLY A 4 10.39 8.72 -5.27
CA GLY A 4 9.72 9.84 -4.59
C GLY A 4 8.87 9.34 -3.42
N ILE A 5 9.05 9.91 -2.25
CA ILE A 5 8.24 9.68 -1.06
C ILE A 5 7.36 10.92 -0.87
N ILE A 6 6.05 10.79 -1.12
CA ILE A 6 5.14 11.93 -1.04
C ILE A 6 4.83 12.24 0.42
N VAL A 7 5.01 13.50 0.81
CA VAL A 7 4.75 13.99 2.16
C VAL A 7 3.53 14.92 2.13
N PHE A 8 2.44 14.46 2.74
CA PHE A 8 1.26 15.28 3.03
C PHE A 8 1.32 15.82 4.46
N PRO A 9 0.59 16.89 4.79
CA PRO A 9 0.43 17.31 6.19
C PRO A 9 -0.20 16.16 6.99
N GLY A 10 0.49 15.65 8.01
CA GLY A 10 0.04 14.50 8.81
C GLY A 10 0.51 13.12 8.33
N THR A 11 1.29 13.04 7.25
CA THR A 11 2.10 11.86 6.94
C THR A 11 3.10 11.63 8.08
N TRP A 12 3.25 10.38 8.53
CA TRP A 12 4.19 10.04 9.61
C TRP A 12 5.13 8.87 9.28
N SER A 13 4.83 8.05 8.26
CA SER A 13 5.65 6.89 7.90
C SER A 13 6.62 7.15 6.74
N ASP A 14 6.80 8.41 6.37
CA ASP A 14 7.73 8.85 5.32
C ASP A 14 9.18 8.48 5.64
N ARG A 15 9.64 8.72 6.86
CA ARG A 15 11.00 8.33 7.31
C ARG A 15 11.14 6.82 7.48
N ASP A 16 10.08 6.12 7.89
CA ASP A 16 10.07 4.66 7.94
C ASP A 16 10.27 4.07 6.53
N CYS A 17 9.60 4.65 5.52
CA CYS A 17 9.80 4.30 4.12
C CYS A 17 11.23 4.57 3.63
N GLU A 18 11.80 5.73 3.95
CA GLU A 18 13.19 6.06 3.62
C GLU A 18 14.16 5.06 4.24
N PHE A 19 13.99 4.78 5.54
CA PHE A 19 14.83 3.83 6.26
C PHE A 19 14.75 2.43 5.64
N ALA A 20 13.56 1.91 5.38
CA ALA A 20 13.39 0.61 4.73
C ALA A 20 14.08 0.56 3.35
N LEU A 21 13.96 1.63 2.56
CA LEU A 21 14.58 1.73 1.24
C LEU A 21 16.10 1.91 1.27
N SER A 22 16.67 2.46 2.35
CA SER A 22 18.12 2.68 2.49
C SER A 22 18.94 1.39 2.45
N SER A 23 18.32 0.25 2.75
CA SER A 23 18.93 -1.08 2.67
C SER A 23 19.26 -1.52 1.23
N PHE A 24 18.70 -0.85 0.22
CA PHE A 24 18.87 -1.18 -1.19
C PHE A 24 19.90 -0.25 -1.86
N LYS A 25 21.11 -0.76 -2.12
CA LYS A 25 22.26 0.01 -2.64
C LYS A 25 22.00 0.87 -3.89
N ASN A 26 21.05 0.47 -4.75
CA ASN A 26 20.77 1.15 -6.02
C ASN A 26 19.52 2.06 -5.97
N VAL A 27 19.04 2.36 -4.77
CA VAL A 27 17.89 3.22 -4.53
C VAL A 27 18.33 4.55 -3.95
N LYS A 28 17.78 5.64 -4.48
CA LYS A 28 17.86 6.98 -3.90
C LYS A 28 16.45 7.48 -3.63
N THR A 29 16.21 8.00 -2.43
CA THR A 29 14.91 8.51 -2.00
C THR A 29 14.87 10.03 -2.03
N PHE A 30 13.70 10.58 -2.32
CA PHE A 30 13.46 12.02 -2.35
C PHE A 30 12.13 12.30 -1.68
N PHE A 31 12.12 13.12 -0.64
CA PHE A 31 10.87 13.63 -0.08
C PHE A 31 10.28 14.66 -1.05
N ILE A 32 8.99 14.52 -1.35
CA ILE A 32 8.27 15.42 -2.25
C ILE A 32 7.09 16.00 -1.49
N TRP A 33 7.10 17.32 -1.29
CA TRP A 33 6.03 17.99 -0.58
C TRP A 33 4.75 18.03 -1.42
N HIS A 34 3.59 17.84 -0.81
CA HIS A 34 2.33 17.68 -1.54
C HIS A 34 1.93 18.87 -2.45
N LYS A 35 2.48 20.07 -2.20
CA LYS A 35 2.26 21.28 -3.02
C LYS A 35 3.27 21.44 -4.15
N GLU A 36 4.21 20.52 -4.30
CA GLU A 36 5.24 20.53 -5.33
C GLU A 36 4.91 19.55 -6.45
N SER A 37 5.60 19.73 -7.57
CA SER A 37 5.59 18.76 -8.66
C SER A 37 6.65 17.68 -8.46
N ILE A 38 6.38 16.49 -8.97
CA ILE A 38 7.32 15.37 -8.93
C ILE A 38 8.46 15.64 -9.92
N PRO A 39 9.74 15.60 -9.51
CA PRO A 39 10.87 15.77 -10.42
C PRO A 39 10.88 14.74 -11.55
N LYS A 40 11.30 15.15 -12.76
CA LYS A 40 11.27 14.30 -13.96
C LYS A 40 12.13 13.03 -13.87
N ASN A 41 13.13 13.01 -13.00
CA ASN A 41 14.05 11.90 -12.79
C ASN A 41 13.54 10.87 -11.77
N ILE A 42 12.31 10.99 -11.27
CA ILE A 42 11.69 10.02 -10.37
C ILE A 42 11.12 8.84 -11.17
N ASP A 43 11.54 7.64 -10.80
CA ASP A 43 11.20 6.39 -11.49
C ASP A 43 9.94 5.73 -10.89
N ALA A 44 9.75 5.86 -9.57
CA ALA A 44 8.62 5.32 -8.83
C ALA A 44 8.24 6.21 -7.64
N VAL A 45 7.04 6.00 -7.11
CA VAL A 45 6.50 6.82 -6.03
C VAL A 45 5.89 5.99 -4.91
N ILE A 46 6.10 6.43 -3.68
CA ILE A 46 5.45 5.92 -2.47
C ILE A 46 4.52 7.00 -1.92
N LEU A 47 3.27 6.63 -1.65
CA LEU A 47 2.36 7.37 -0.78
C LEU A 47 2.39 6.67 0.59
N PRO A 48 3.07 7.24 1.60
CA PRO A 48 3.26 6.57 2.89
C PRO A 48 1.99 6.55 3.75
N GLY A 49 2.10 5.84 4.88
CA GLY A 49 1.12 5.86 5.95
C GLY A 49 1.13 7.17 6.73
N GLY A 50 0.02 7.44 7.41
CA GLY A 50 -0.25 8.77 7.94
C GLY A 50 -1.65 8.91 8.52
N PHE A 51 -1.93 10.12 8.96
CA PHE A 51 -3.27 10.67 9.11
C PHE A 51 -3.29 11.97 8.30
N SER A 52 -3.25 11.86 6.97
CA SER A 52 -3.18 13.07 6.13
C SER A 52 -4.36 13.99 6.42
N TYR A 53 -4.05 15.25 6.75
CA TYR A 53 -5.02 16.24 7.25
C TYR A 53 -5.82 15.77 8.47
N GLY A 54 -5.19 14.96 9.34
CA GLY A 54 -5.80 14.41 10.55
C GLY A 54 -7.00 13.48 10.30
N ASP A 55 -7.18 13.02 9.06
CA ASP A 55 -8.38 12.29 8.61
C ASP A 55 -9.70 13.01 8.96
N HIS A 56 -9.68 14.35 9.10
CA HIS A 56 -10.78 15.14 9.66
C HIS A 56 -12.13 15.02 8.94
N LEU A 57 -12.11 14.88 7.61
CA LEU A 57 -13.32 14.63 6.82
C LEU A 57 -13.56 13.13 6.64
N ARG A 58 -12.55 12.46 6.09
CA ARG A 58 -12.41 11.02 5.86
C ARG A 58 -10.95 10.76 5.53
N ALA A 59 -10.42 9.59 5.88
CA ALA A 59 -9.01 9.31 5.68
C ALA A 59 -8.59 9.44 4.20
N GLY A 60 -7.57 10.27 3.95
CA GLY A 60 -7.04 10.53 2.60
C GLY A 60 -7.89 11.42 1.68
N ALA A 61 -9.13 11.78 2.06
CA ALA A 61 -10.08 12.44 1.17
C ALA A 61 -9.66 13.87 0.77
N ILE A 62 -8.92 14.59 1.63
CA ILE A 62 -8.43 15.95 1.33
C ILE A 62 -7.14 15.88 0.50
N ALA A 63 -6.30 14.86 0.72
CA ALA A 63 -4.99 14.75 0.10
C ALA A 63 -5.05 14.61 -1.43
N GLN A 64 -6.12 14.01 -1.96
CA GLN A 64 -6.32 13.84 -3.41
C GLN A 64 -6.28 15.16 -4.21
N PHE A 65 -6.60 16.30 -3.57
CA PHE A 65 -6.63 17.62 -4.21
C PHE A 65 -5.26 18.30 -4.26
N SER A 66 -4.22 17.68 -3.70
CA SER A 66 -2.87 18.25 -3.66
C SER A 66 -2.23 18.31 -5.05
N LEU A 67 -1.35 19.29 -5.29
CA LEU A 67 -0.71 19.50 -6.60
C LEU A 67 0.02 18.24 -7.08
N VAL A 68 0.75 17.59 -6.17
CA VAL A 68 1.54 16.38 -6.45
C VAL A 68 0.70 15.25 -7.06
N MET A 69 -0.60 15.18 -6.76
CA MET A 69 -1.49 14.11 -7.24
C MET A 69 -1.72 14.17 -8.75
N LYS A 70 -1.57 15.35 -9.38
CA LYS A 70 -1.59 15.48 -10.84
C LYS A 70 -0.44 14.68 -11.47
N ASP A 71 0.73 14.74 -10.86
CA ASP A 71 1.92 14.04 -11.36
C ASP A 71 1.86 12.54 -11.03
N VAL A 72 1.28 12.16 -9.88
CA VAL A 72 0.97 10.75 -9.56
C VAL A 72 0.07 10.14 -10.63
N PHE A 73 -0.95 10.88 -11.08
CA PHE A 73 -1.84 10.42 -12.16
C PHE A 73 -1.09 10.24 -13.49
N GLN A 74 -0.18 11.16 -13.84
CA GLN A 74 0.66 11.03 -15.03
C GLN A 74 1.59 9.82 -14.96
N LEU A 75 2.21 9.58 -13.80
CA LEU A 75 3.06 8.40 -13.57
C LEU A 75 2.27 7.09 -13.66
N ASN A 76 1.04 7.08 -13.13
CA ASN A 76 0.13 5.94 -13.28
C ASN A 76 -0.14 5.62 -14.75
N GLN A 77 -0.44 6.64 -15.57
CA GLN A 77 -0.66 6.45 -17.01
C GLN A 77 0.58 5.95 -17.75
N LYS A 78 1.77 6.38 -17.33
CA LYS A 78 3.06 5.92 -17.90
C LYS A 78 3.43 4.49 -17.48
N GLY A 79 2.71 3.88 -16.55
CA GLY A 79 3.04 2.54 -16.04
C GLY A 79 4.16 2.52 -14.99
N SER A 80 4.54 3.69 -14.45
CA SER A 80 5.53 3.80 -13.38
C SER A 80 5.03 3.08 -12.12
N PRO A 81 5.91 2.43 -11.33
CA PRO A 81 5.53 1.82 -10.08
C PRO A 81 5.05 2.86 -9.06
N ILE A 82 3.85 2.64 -8.49
CA ILE A 82 3.29 3.46 -7.41
C ILE A 82 2.83 2.52 -6.30
N ILE A 83 3.21 2.79 -5.05
CA ILE A 83 2.71 2.05 -3.88
C ILE A 83 2.08 3.00 -2.87
N GLY A 84 0.83 2.75 -2.49
CA GLY A 84 0.14 3.42 -1.40
C GLY A 84 0.04 2.51 -0.19
N ILE A 85 0.56 2.96 0.95
CA ILE A 85 0.65 2.19 2.20
C ILE A 85 -0.26 2.82 3.24
N CYS A 86 -1.15 2.03 3.85
CA CYS A 86 -2.14 2.47 4.84
C CYS A 86 -2.92 3.70 4.36
N ASN A 87 -2.56 4.90 4.82
CA ASN A 87 -3.18 6.15 4.38
C ASN A 87 -2.95 6.44 2.89
N GLY A 88 -1.79 6.06 2.34
CA GLY A 88 -1.56 6.13 0.91
C GLY A 88 -2.52 5.27 0.09
N PHE A 89 -2.94 4.10 0.60
CA PHE A 89 -3.95 3.29 -0.08
C PHE A 89 -5.31 4.00 -0.08
N GLN A 90 -5.71 4.58 1.05
CA GLN A 90 -6.93 5.38 1.16
C GLN A 90 -6.92 6.54 0.17
N ILE A 91 -5.82 7.30 0.09
CA ILE A 91 -5.66 8.40 -0.88
C ILE A 91 -5.81 7.91 -2.33
N LEU A 92 -5.22 6.76 -2.68
CA LEU A 92 -5.32 6.21 -4.04
C LEU A 92 -6.75 5.78 -4.40
N CYS A 93 -7.53 5.27 -3.44
CA CYS A 93 -8.95 4.98 -3.62
C CYS A 93 -9.77 6.28 -3.78
N GLU A 94 -9.55 7.26 -2.91
CA GLU A 94 -10.22 8.56 -2.96
C GLU A 94 -9.97 9.28 -4.29
N ALA A 95 -8.74 9.23 -4.80
CA ALA A 95 -8.35 9.81 -6.07
C ALA A 95 -8.84 9.01 -7.31
N GLY A 96 -9.52 7.87 -7.13
CA GLY A 96 -10.01 7.03 -8.22
C GLY A 96 -8.90 6.29 -9.00
N ILE A 97 -7.66 6.28 -8.50
CA ILE A 97 -6.55 5.54 -9.10
C ILE A 97 -6.70 4.04 -8.81
N LEU A 98 -7.21 3.70 -7.63
CA LEU A 98 -7.63 2.35 -7.25
C LEU A 98 -9.14 2.33 -7.02
N PRO A 99 -9.83 1.22 -7.37
CA PRO A 99 -11.25 1.11 -7.12
C PRO A 99 -11.54 0.77 -5.64
N GLY A 100 -12.80 0.91 -5.25
CA GLY A 100 -13.28 0.61 -3.90
C GLY A 100 -13.04 1.75 -2.91
N ALA A 101 -13.37 1.49 -1.65
CA ALA A 101 -13.24 2.45 -0.56
C ALA A 101 -12.75 1.75 0.70
N LEU A 102 -12.13 2.51 1.59
CA LEU A 102 -11.76 2.05 2.92
C LEU A 102 -12.58 2.79 3.95
N ILE A 103 -13.19 2.04 4.85
CA ILE A 103 -14.07 2.57 5.90
C ILE A 103 -13.57 2.14 7.28
N ARG A 104 -14.25 2.60 8.34
CA ARG A 104 -13.96 2.21 9.72
C ARG A 104 -13.95 0.68 9.86
N ASN A 105 -12.99 0.19 10.66
CA ASN A 105 -12.88 -1.22 11.01
C ASN A 105 -14.23 -1.73 11.58
N LYS A 106 -14.62 -2.96 11.25
CA LYS A 106 -15.88 -3.57 11.70
C LYS A 106 -16.05 -3.57 13.22
N ASN A 107 -14.95 -3.68 13.97
CA ASN A 107 -14.93 -3.64 15.44
C ASN A 107 -14.94 -2.21 16.03
N LEU A 108 -14.92 -1.17 15.18
CA LEU A 108 -14.85 0.25 15.50
C LEU A 108 -13.63 0.67 16.35
N LYS A 109 -12.58 -0.16 16.39
CA LYS A 109 -11.35 0.09 17.14
C LYS A 109 -10.16 0.33 16.20
N PHE A 110 -9.18 1.06 16.70
CA PHE A 110 -7.86 1.11 16.07
C PHE A 110 -7.13 -0.22 16.31
N ASN A 111 -6.60 -0.82 15.24
CA ASN A 111 -5.85 -2.06 15.33
C ASN A 111 -4.37 -1.79 15.08
N CYS A 112 -3.53 -2.23 16.01
CA CYS A 112 -2.08 -2.19 15.92
C CYS A 112 -1.52 -3.57 16.30
N SER A 113 -1.24 -4.41 15.30
CA SER A 113 -0.78 -5.78 15.51
C SER A 113 -0.05 -6.31 14.28
N PHE A 114 0.63 -7.45 14.43
CA PHE A 114 1.07 -8.22 13.27
C PHE A 114 -0.10 -8.99 12.65
N VAL A 115 -0.08 -9.12 11.33
CA VAL A 115 -1.02 -9.94 10.56
C VAL A 115 -0.25 -10.78 9.54
N ASN A 116 -0.89 -11.87 9.11
CA ASN A 116 -0.35 -12.73 8.08
C ASN A 116 -1.04 -12.44 6.74
N LEU A 117 -0.26 -12.39 5.67
CA LEU A 117 -0.72 -12.10 4.33
C LEU A 117 -0.36 -13.24 3.39
N LYS A 118 -1.34 -13.61 2.56
CA LYS A 118 -1.16 -14.49 1.43
C LYS A 118 -1.25 -13.69 0.14
N TYR A 119 -0.29 -13.89 -0.75
CA TYR A 119 -0.37 -13.41 -2.13
C TYR A 119 -0.74 -14.58 -3.05
N LYS A 120 -1.48 -14.30 -4.13
CA LYS A 120 -1.95 -15.33 -5.06
C LYS A 120 -1.00 -15.55 -6.24
N LYS A 121 -0.54 -14.45 -6.85
CA LYS A 121 0.20 -14.47 -8.11
C LYS A 121 1.37 -13.49 -8.08
N SER A 122 2.48 -13.91 -8.65
CA SER A 122 3.66 -13.07 -8.85
C SER A 122 3.32 -11.94 -9.83
N LYS A 123 3.49 -10.69 -9.38
CA LYS A 123 3.27 -9.44 -10.10
C LYS A 123 4.36 -8.43 -9.73
N LYS A 124 4.25 -7.20 -10.23
CA LYS A 124 5.24 -6.13 -10.10
C LYS A 124 5.76 -5.91 -8.66
N PHE A 125 4.89 -6.05 -7.66
CA PHE A 125 5.21 -5.85 -6.24
C PHE A 125 5.32 -7.14 -5.43
N THR A 126 5.18 -8.31 -6.06
CA THR A 126 5.22 -9.63 -5.38
C THR A 126 6.20 -10.61 -6.01
N SER A 127 6.96 -10.19 -7.02
CA SER A 127 7.84 -11.05 -7.82
C SER A 127 9.02 -11.68 -7.07
N SER A 128 9.46 -11.06 -5.98
CA SER A 128 10.53 -11.56 -5.13
C SER A 128 10.01 -12.38 -3.93
N ILE A 129 8.69 -12.50 -3.76
CA ILE A 129 8.13 -13.32 -2.69
C ILE A 129 8.17 -14.79 -3.12
N PRO A 130 8.77 -15.70 -2.33
CA PRO A 130 8.76 -17.13 -2.63
C PRO A 130 7.34 -17.68 -2.78
N LYS A 131 7.16 -18.69 -3.63
CA LYS A 131 5.87 -19.35 -3.81
C LYS A 131 5.37 -19.90 -2.47
N ASN A 132 4.09 -19.69 -2.17
CA ASN A 132 3.43 -20.11 -0.92
C ASN A 132 3.98 -19.47 0.38
N LYS A 133 4.92 -18.51 0.32
CA LYS A 133 5.36 -17.80 1.52
C LYS A 133 4.22 -16.94 2.06
N ILE A 134 3.93 -17.12 3.34
CA ILE A 134 3.07 -16.26 4.13
C ILE A 134 3.95 -15.13 4.66
N LEU A 135 3.49 -13.90 4.48
CA LEU A 135 4.20 -12.72 4.96
C LEU A 135 3.65 -12.30 6.31
N LYS A 136 4.52 -11.95 7.25
CA LYS A 136 4.16 -11.35 8.53
C LYS A 136 4.47 -9.86 8.51
N ILE A 137 3.43 -9.01 8.43
CA ILE A 137 3.56 -7.55 8.26
C ILE A 137 2.66 -6.86 9.29
N PRO A 138 3.10 -5.76 9.95
CA PRO A 138 2.27 -5.05 10.92
C PRO A 138 1.18 -4.22 10.24
N ILE A 139 0.08 -4.00 10.95
CA ILE A 139 -0.98 -3.03 10.62
C ILE A 139 -1.08 -1.97 11.73
N SER A 140 -1.57 -0.78 11.38
CA SER A 140 -1.75 0.33 12.32
C SER A 140 -2.84 1.29 11.80
N HIS A 141 -4.12 0.89 11.89
CA HIS A 141 -5.22 1.67 11.30
C HIS A 141 -6.56 1.54 12.04
N GLY A 142 -7.36 2.62 11.96
CA GLY A 142 -8.78 2.65 12.38
C GLY A 142 -9.77 2.53 11.22
N GLU A 143 -9.32 2.83 9.99
CA GLU A 143 -10.13 2.84 8.76
C GLU A 143 -9.53 1.95 7.66
N GLY A 144 -9.26 0.69 7.98
CA GLY A 144 -8.62 -0.26 7.05
C GLY A 144 -9.58 -1.23 6.37
N ASN A 145 -10.89 -1.11 6.62
CA ASN A 145 -11.88 -2.04 6.13
C ASN A 145 -12.20 -1.75 4.65
N TYR A 146 -11.60 -2.53 3.75
CA TYR A 146 -11.82 -2.40 2.31
C TYR A 146 -13.20 -2.91 1.90
N GLN A 147 -13.94 -2.09 1.16
CA GLN A 147 -15.27 -2.36 0.66
C GLN A 147 -15.37 -1.98 -0.82
N ALA A 148 -16.14 -2.77 -1.57
CA ALA A 148 -16.43 -2.52 -2.97
C ALA A 148 -17.74 -3.22 -3.37
N ASP A 149 -18.41 -2.72 -4.41
CA ASP A 149 -19.60 -3.36 -4.95
C ASP A 149 -19.28 -4.70 -5.65
N LYS A 150 -20.32 -5.50 -5.93
CA LYS A 150 -20.17 -6.82 -6.54
C LYS A 150 -19.48 -6.78 -7.90
N ASN A 151 -19.75 -5.77 -8.73
CA ASN A 151 -19.16 -5.64 -10.05
C ASN A 151 -17.65 -5.40 -9.96
N THR A 152 -17.24 -4.50 -9.07
CA THR A 152 -15.85 -4.19 -8.76
C THR A 152 -15.13 -5.43 -8.21
N LEU A 153 -15.76 -6.17 -7.30
CA LEU A 153 -15.18 -7.39 -6.74
C LEU A 153 -14.98 -8.49 -7.79
N ASN A 154 -15.92 -8.64 -8.72
CA ASN A 154 -15.79 -9.59 -9.83
C ASN A 154 -14.66 -9.17 -10.76
N MET A 155 -14.61 -7.90 -11.17
CA MET A 155 -13.53 -7.35 -11.97
C MET A 155 -12.16 -7.57 -11.31
N LEU A 156 -12.04 -7.32 -9.99
CA LEU A 156 -10.80 -7.51 -9.27
C LEU A 156 -10.35 -8.98 -9.25
N LYS A 157 -11.30 -9.92 -9.15
CA LYS A 157 -11.01 -11.37 -9.18
C LYS A 157 -10.59 -11.83 -10.58
N GLU A 158 -11.33 -11.44 -11.61
CA GLU A 158 -11.10 -11.84 -13.00
C GLU A 158 -9.76 -11.32 -13.53
N ASN A 159 -9.38 -10.09 -13.17
CA ASN A 159 -8.11 -9.49 -13.60
C ASN A 159 -6.91 -9.80 -12.67
N ASP A 160 -7.07 -10.72 -11.71
CA ASP A 160 -6.07 -11.04 -10.67
C ASP A 160 -5.58 -9.79 -9.92
N GLN A 161 -6.42 -8.78 -9.69
CA GLN A 161 -6.05 -7.52 -9.05
C GLN A 161 -6.00 -7.58 -7.52
N ILE A 162 -6.40 -8.69 -6.90
CA ILE A 162 -6.24 -8.89 -5.45
C ILE A 162 -4.77 -9.23 -5.19
N ALA A 163 -4.03 -8.30 -4.57
CA ALA A 163 -2.60 -8.45 -4.32
C ALA A 163 -2.34 -9.30 -3.07
N PHE A 164 -3.03 -8.98 -1.98
CA PHE A 164 -2.85 -9.60 -0.68
C PHE A 164 -4.20 -9.85 -0.02
N GLN A 165 -4.31 -11.00 0.63
CA GLN A 165 -5.43 -11.33 1.50
C GLN A 165 -4.91 -11.66 2.91
N TYR A 166 -5.64 -11.23 3.93
CA TYR A 166 -5.44 -11.67 5.30
C TYR A 166 -5.67 -13.17 5.41
N CYS A 167 -4.79 -13.85 6.14
CA CYS A 167 -4.87 -15.30 6.36
C CYS A 167 -4.39 -15.67 7.77
N SER A 168 -4.65 -16.90 8.18
CA SER A 168 -4.04 -17.50 9.37
C SER A 168 -2.52 -17.69 9.18
N GLU A 169 -1.82 -18.04 10.26
CA GLU A 169 -0.41 -18.45 10.21
C GLU A 169 -0.16 -19.66 9.30
N SER A 170 -1.17 -20.52 9.10
CA SER A 170 -1.14 -21.65 8.17
C SER A 170 -1.57 -21.29 6.74
N GLY A 171 -1.94 -20.03 6.48
CA GLY A 171 -2.28 -19.54 5.15
C GLY A 171 -3.71 -19.83 4.72
N VAL A 172 -4.59 -20.12 5.68
CA VAL A 172 -6.04 -20.28 5.48
C VAL A 172 -6.70 -18.91 5.50
N ILE A 173 -7.53 -18.60 4.51
CA ILE A 173 -8.26 -17.33 4.42
C ILE A 173 -9.63 -17.55 5.06
N ASN A 174 -9.85 -16.95 6.23
CA ASN A 174 -11.09 -17.04 6.99
C ASN A 174 -11.37 -15.72 7.71
N ASP A 175 -12.55 -15.60 8.32
CA ASP A 175 -12.97 -14.35 8.97
C ASP A 175 -12.17 -14.06 10.26
N ASP A 176 -11.66 -15.08 10.95
CA ASP A 176 -10.86 -14.92 12.17
C ASP A 176 -9.52 -14.24 11.89
N ALA A 177 -8.94 -14.46 10.70
CA ALA A 177 -7.74 -13.79 10.25
C ALA A 177 -7.97 -12.33 9.82
N ASN A 178 -9.24 -11.90 9.67
CA ASN A 178 -9.58 -10.58 9.19
C ASN A 178 -9.56 -9.55 10.32
N PRO A 179 -8.56 -8.65 10.39
CA PRO A 179 -8.47 -7.73 11.51
C PRO A 179 -9.56 -6.65 11.48
N ASN A 180 -10.05 -6.27 10.28
CA ASN A 180 -10.82 -5.05 10.09
C ASN A 180 -12.18 -5.25 9.42
N GLY A 181 -12.49 -6.45 8.93
CA GLY A 181 -13.73 -6.78 8.26
C GLY A 181 -13.73 -6.52 6.75
N SER A 182 -12.56 -6.32 6.13
CA SER A 182 -12.42 -6.18 4.67
C SER A 182 -13.13 -7.31 3.92
N VAL A 183 -13.89 -6.95 2.87
CA VAL A 183 -14.57 -7.95 2.04
C VAL A 183 -13.56 -8.91 1.40
N ASN A 184 -13.88 -10.21 1.37
CA ASN A 184 -13.00 -11.28 0.87
C ASN A 184 -11.59 -11.30 1.50
N ASN A 185 -11.43 -10.79 2.73
CA ASN A 185 -10.13 -10.68 3.40
C ASN A 185 -9.11 -9.82 2.65
N ILE A 186 -9.54 -8.88 1.80
CA ILE A 186 -8.62 -8.07 0.99
C ILE A 186 -7.80 -7.13 1.90
N ALA A 187 -6.47 -7.28 1.82
CA ALA A 187 -5.50 -6.43 2.49
C ALA A 187 -4.81 -5.45 1.54
N GLY A 188 -4.83 -5.74 0.24
CA GLY A 188 -4.30 -4.86 -0.80
C GLY A 188 -4.68 -5.29 -2.21
N ILE A 189 -4.69 -4.33 -3.13
CA ILE A 189 -5.12 -4.50 -4.52
C ILE A 189 -4.19 -3.79 -5.50
N TYR A 190 -4.26 -4.20 -6.77
CA TYR A 190 -3.62 -3.56 -7.89
C TYR A 190 -4.60 -2.74 -8.73
N ASN A 191 -4.11 -1.70 -9.42
CA ASN A 191 -4.83 -1.16 -10.58
C ASN A 191 -4.87 -2.18 -11.73
N LYS A 192 -5.63 -1.88 -12.78
CA LYS A 192 -5.80 -2.79 -13.93
C LYS A 192 -4.48 -3.11 -14.64
N ASN A 193 -3.59 -2.12 -14.73
CA ASN A 193 -2.28 -2.25 -15.38
C ASN A 193 -1.23 -2.94 -14.50
N GLY A 194 -1.50 -3.16 -13.22
CA GLY A 194 -0.59 -3.82 -12.27
C GLY A 194 0.62 -2.99 -11.82
N ASN A 195 0.71 -1.72 -12.19
CA ASN A 195 1.79 -0.81 -11.79
C ASN A 195 1.48 0.00 -10.52
N VAL A 196 0.23 0.01 -10.05
CA VAL A 196 -0.14 0.64 -8.78
C VAL A 196 -0.56 -0.43 -7.79
N LEU A 197 0.04 -0.43 -6.60
CA LEU A 197 -0.34 -1.26 -5.46
C LEU A 197 -0.89 -0.36 -4.34
N GLY A 198 -2.06 -0.69 -3.81
CA GLY A 198 -2.55 -0.17 -2.54
C GLY A 198 -2.61 -1.28 -1.51
N MET A 199 -2.12 -1.05 -0.30
CA MET A 199 -2.21 -2.01 0.80
C MET A 199 -2.33 -1.35 2.17
N MET A 200 -3.05 -1.98 3.09
CA MET A 200 -3.19 -1.49 4.47
C MET A 200 -2.03 -1.85 5.40
N PRO A 201 -1.45 -3.06 5.34
CA PRO A 201 -0.27 -3.39 6.13
C PRO A 201 0.94 -2.51 5.77
N HIS A 202 1.85 -2.34 6.73
CA HIS A 202 3.03 -1.47 6.64
C HIS A 202 4.31 -2.26 6.32
N PRO A 203 4.64 -2.51 5.03
CA PRO A 203 5.86 -3.23 4.67
C PRO A 203 7.13 -2.51 5.15
N GLU A 204 7.12 -1.17 5.21
CA GLU A 204 8.22 -0.34 5.71
C GLU A 204 8.55 -0.59 7.18
N ARG A 205 7.56 -1.04 7.97
CA ARG A 205 7.73 -1.41 9.38
C ARG A 205 8.07 -2.89 9.60
N SER A 206 8.30 -3.63 8.51
CA SER A 206 8.76 -5.02 8.51
C SER A 206 9.99 -5.15 7.62
N CYS A 207 10.98 -4.29 7.83
CA CYS A 207 12.21 -4.22 7.04
C CYS A 207 13.47 -4.71 7.79
N SER A 208 13.36 -5.04 9.09
CA SER A 208 14.45 -5.57 9.91
C SER A 208 13.92 -6.59 10.92
N ILE A 209 14.71 -7.61 11.21
CA ILE A 209 14.39 -8.60 12.25
C ILE A 209 14.18 -7.96 13.62
N ASP A 210 14.89 -6.86 13.91
CA ASP A 210 14.75 -6.11 15.17
C ASP A 210 13.37 -5.45 15.32
N LEU A 211 12.69 -5.20 14.19
CA LEU A 211 11.31 -4.70 14.15
C LEU A 211 10.28 -5.85 14.17
N GLY A 212 10.73 -7.10 14.27
CA GLY A 212 9.90 -8.31 14.39
C GLY A 212 9.63 -9.05 13.08
N SER A 213 10.02 -8.49 11.93
CA SER A 213 9.91 -9.14 10.61
C SER A 213 10.70 -8.37 9.56
N GLU A 214 11.23 -9.08 8.57
CA GLU A 214 11.87 -8.50 7.37
C GLU A 214 11.08 -8.77 6.07
N ASP A 215 9.88 -9.35 6.18
CA ASP A 215 9.08 -9.79 5.04
C ASP A 215 8.67 -8.63 4.11
N GLY A 216 8.55 -7.41 4.63
CA GLY A 216 8.25 -6.21 3.84
C GLY A 216 9.33 -5.89 2.80
N ASN A 217 10.58 -6.28 3.04
CA ASN A 217 11.67 -6.10 2.07
C ASN A 217 11.40 -6.85 0.76
N LEU A 218 10.64 -7.96 0.79
CA LEU A 218 10.28 -8.71 -0.41
C LEU A 218 9.39 -7.89 -1.34
N ILE A 219 8.54 -7.00 -0.80
CA ILE A 219 7.65 -6.13 -1.58
C ILE A 219 8.47 -5.02 -2.25
N PHE A 220 9.31 -4.31 -1.49
CA PHE A 220 10.18 -3.27 -2.05
C PHE A 220 11.17 -3.84 -3.07
N LYS A 221 11.78 -4.99 -2.79
CA LYS A 221 12.68 -5.67 -3.73
C LYS A 221 11.97 -6.04 -5.04
N SER A 222 10.70 -6.45 -4.97
CA SER A 222 9.89 -6.74 -6.16
C SER A 222 9.67 -5.47 -7.00
N MET A 223 9.27 -4.38 -6.34
CA MET A 223 9.08 -3.08 -6.98
C MET A 223 10.35 -2.61 -7.68
N ILE A 224 11.50 -2.68 -7.00
CA ILE A 224 12.81 -2.24 -7.53
C ILE A 224 13.25 -3.08 -8.73
N LYS A 225 13.05 -4.39 -8.70
CA LYS A 225 13.41 -5.30 -9.82
C LYS A 225 12.53 -5.12 -11.06
N SER A 226 11.36 -4.52 -10.91
CA SER A 226 10.40 -4.37 -11.99
C SER A 226 10.63 -3.16 -12.89
N PHE A 227 11.64 -2.37 -12.54
CA PHE A 227 12.16 -1.23 -13.28
C PHE A 227 13.50 -1.64 -13.90
#